data_AF-R8CMT5-F1
#
_entry.id   AF-R8CMT5-F1
#
_cell.length_a   1.000
_cell.length_b   1.000
_cell.length_c   1.000
_cell.angle_alpha   90.00
_cell.angle_beta   90.00
_cell.angle_gamma   90.00
#
_symmetry.space_group_name_H-M   'P 1'
#
loop_
_entity.id
_entity.type
_entity.pdbx_description
1 polymer ?
#
loop_
_entity_poly.entity_id
_entity_poly.type
_entity_poly.pdbx_seq_one_letter_code
_entity_poly.pdbx_strand_id
1 'polypeptide(L)'
;MSKKLLMALACSVLLMGLAACGSNDKASTSEEPKQEIKKEDEQKQDEQQKKIEGQKKAEEQKQVEEQKRLEEQKRLEEQKKAEEQKRLEEQRKQEEDQRQQEDQKKQQEAARAKEQEQQKATANTAPQQQAAPKQEKVHFANCTDANNAGYYDITPDSPAYASHLDRDGDGVACERNKGHKKSSKKH
;
A
#
# COMPACT_ATOMS: atom_id res chain seq x y z
N MET A 1 50.26 3.76 -9.30
CA MET A 1 50.91 3.42 -8.00
C MET A 1 52.24 4.15 -7.77
N SER A 2 52.56 5.18 -8.55
CA SER A 2 53.90 5.77 -8.65
C SER A 2 54.20 6.89 -7.64
N LYS A 3 53.16 7.45 -6.99
CA LYS A 3 53.31 8.60 -6.07
C LYS A 3 53.70 8.19 -4.65
N LYS A 4 53.34 6.98 -4.23
CA LYS A 4 53.67 6.43 -2.89
C LYS A 4 55.14 5.96 -2.82
N LEU A 5 55.70 5.51 -3.95
CA LEU A 5 57.10 5.10 -4.04
C LEU A 5 58.07 6.29 -4.07
N LEU A 6 57.67 7.41 -4.68
CA LEU A 6 58.45 8.64 -4.75
C LEU A 6 58.58 9.34 -3.38
N MET A 7 57.57 9.24 -2.51
CA MET A 7 57.61 9.83 -1.17
C MET A 7 58.47 9.04 -0.17
N ALA A 8 58.61 7.71 -0.35
CA ALA A 8 59.45 6.89 0.53
C ALA A 8 60.95 7.07 0.27
N LEU A 9 61.34 7.44 -0.97
CA LEU A 9 62.75 7.57 -1.37
C LEU A 9 63.36 8.94 -0.98
N ALA A 10 62.53 9.95 -0.71
CA ALA A 10 62.98 11.26 -0.23
C ALA A 10 63.30 11.26 1.29
N CYS A 11 62.68 10.38 2.08
CA CYS A 11 62.88 10.32 3.52
C CYS A 11 64.16 9.58 3.94
N SER A 12 64.74 8.72 3.10
CA SER A 12 65.93 7.94 3.44
C SER A 12 67.25 8.71 3.29
N VAL A 13 67.26 9.83 2.56
CA VAL A 13 68.48 10.65 2.34
C VAL A 13 68.68 11.70 3.45
N LEU A 14 67.64 12.02 4.23
CA LEU A 14 67.74 13.04 5.31
C LEU A 14 68.32 12.51 6.64
N LEU A 15 68.52 11.20 6.81
CA LEU A 15 68.93 10.60 8.09
C LEU A 15 70.42 10.19 8.19
N MET A 16 71.24 10.51 7.19
CA MET A 16 72.67 10.13 7.14
C MET A 16 73.62 11.36 7.16
N GLY A 17 73.32 12.37 7.99
CA GLY A 17 74.04 13.65 7.93
C GLY A 17 74.46 14.31 9.25
N LEU A 18 74.46 13.61 10.39
CA LEU A 18 74.84 14.20 11.69
C LEU A 18 75.75 13.25 12.51
N ALA A 19 76.83 12.77 11.91
CA ALA A 19 77.93 12.11 12.63
C ALA A 19 79.27 12.62 12.10
N ALA A 20 79.63 13.85 12.45
CA ALA A 20 80.98 14.39 12.28
C ALA A 20 81.30 15.45 13.35
N CYS A 21 81.46 15.01 14.60
CA CYS A 21 82.36 15.68 15.54
C CYS A 21 83.52 14.72 15.81
N GLY A 22 84.57 14.86 14.99
CA GLY A 22 85.87 14.27 15.26
C GLY A 22 86.60 15.12 16.30
N SER A 23 87.16 14.43 17.30
CA SER A 23 87.97 14.96 18.38
C SER A 23 89.14 15.80 17.89
N ASN A 24 89.42 16.88 18.62
CA ASN A 24 90.63 17.68 18.49
C ASN A 24 91.32 17.65 19.87
N ASP A 25 92.38 16.85 20.01
CA ASP A 25 93.25 16.87 21.19
C ASP A 25 94.49 17.72 20.89
N LYS A 26 94.60 18.92 21.51
CA LYS A 26 95.89 19.48 21.89
C LYS A 26 95.80 20.58 22.96
N ALA A 27 96.22 20.20 24.16
CA ALA A 27 96.93 20.95 25.21
C ALA A 27 96.87 22.49 25.21
N SER A 28 96.41 23.09 26.33
CA SER A 28 97.30 23.48 27.44
C SER A 28 96.57 24.36 28.47
N THR A 29 96.85 24.07 29.74
CA THR A 29 96.99 25.01 30.88
C THR A 29 95.79 25.85 31.34
N SER A 30 95.50 25.69 32.64
CA SER A 30 95.20 26.74 33.64
C SER A 30 93.88 26.53 34.37
N GLU A 31 94.05 26.11 35.63
CA GLU A 31 93.28 26.30 36.86
C GLU A 31 91.77 26.66 36.83
N GLU A 32 91.05 25.91 37.67
CA GLU A 32 89.64 26.03 38.08
C GLU A 32 89.14 27.47 38.35
N PRO A 33 87.84 27.79 38.11
CA PRO A 33 86.70 27.04 38.67
C PRO A 33 85.58 26.77 37.65
N LYS A 34 85.26 25.50 37.39
CA LYS A 34 84.20 25.13 36.45
C LYS A 34 83.42 23.90 36.89
N GLN A 35 82.96 23.90 38.14
CA GLN A 35 82.13 22.81 38.68
C GLN A 35 80.68 23.20 39.00
N GLU A 36 80.30 24.49 38.93
CA GLU A 36 78.90 24.92 39.08
C GLU A 36 78.16 25.14 37.74
N ILE A 37 78.86 25.47 36.64
CA ILE A 37 78.22 25.81 35.35
C ILE A 37 77.63 24.59 34.62
N LYS A 38 78.14 23.36 34.83
CA LYS A 38 77.61 22.15 34.18
C LYS A 38 76.28 21.66 34.77
N LYS A 39 76.04 21.88 36.06
CA LYS A 39 74.80 21.43 36.73
C LYS A 39 73.61 22.34 36.42
N GLU A 40 73.82 23.65 36.24
CA GLU A 40 72.75 24.57 35.85
C GLU A 40 72.28 24.40 34.39
N ASP A 41 73.17 24.01 33.47
CA ASP A 41 72.83 23.75 32.06
C ASP A 41 72.03 22.43 31.89
N GLU A 42 72.42 21.35 32.57
CA GLU A 42 71.64 20.09 32.61
C GLU A 42 70.26 20.30 33.28
N GLN A 43 70.20 21.08 34.36
CA GLN A 43 68.94 21.37 35.05
C GLN A 43 67.98 22.24 34.20
N LYS A 44 68.52 23.14 33.36
CA LYS A 44 67.74 23.89 32.37
C LYS A 44 67.26 23.03 31.20
N GLN A 45 68.08 22.08 30.73
CA GLN A 45 67.70 21.14 29.66
C GLN A 45 66.57 20.20 30.10
N ASP A 46 66.61 19.67 31.32
CA ASP A 46 65.54 18.83 31.87
C ASP A 46 64.22 19.59 32.06
N GLU A 47 64.28 20.86 32.49
CA GLU A 47 63.09 21.71 32.60
C GLU A 47 62.49 22.05 31.21
N GLN A 48 63.34 22.32 30.21
CA GLN A 48 62.91 22.51 28.83
C GLN A 48 62.26 21.24 28.25
N GLN A 49 62.84 20.07 28.52
CA GLN A 49 62.32 18.79 28.04
C GLN A 49 60.98 18.45 28.69
N LYS A 50 60.80 18.69 30.00
CA LYS A 50 59.49 18.55 30.67
C LYS A 50 58.43 19.50 30.11
N LYS A 51 58.78 20.74 29.76
CA LYS A 51 57.84 21.68 29.13
C LYS A 51 57.42 21.23 27.73
N ILE A 52 58.35 20.72 26.93
CA ILE A 52 58.05 20.19 25.58
C ILE A 52 57.20 18.91 25.68
N GLU A 53 57.49 18.01 26.61
CA GLU A 53 56.70 16.79 26.81
C GLU A 53 55.29 17.10 27.32
N GLY A 54 55.15 18.08 28.22
CA GLY A 54 53.85 18.60 28.67
C GLY A 54 53.04 19.22 27.54
N GLN A 55 53.67 20.01 26.67
CA GLN A 55 53.01 20.57 25.47
C GLN A 55 52.59 19.50 24.47
N LYS A 56 53.45 18.50 24.21
CA LYS A 56 53.12 17.36 23.32
C LYS A 56 51.94 16.55 23.85
N LYS A 57 51.90 16.24 25.15
CA LYS A 57 50.77 15.53 25.77
C LYS A 57 49.47 16.35 25.71
N ALA A 58 49.55 17.67 25.89
CA ALA A 58 48.39 18.55 25.76
C ALA A 58 47.89 18.65 24.30
N GLU A 59 48.80 18.66 23.32
CA GLU A 59 48.44 18.65 21.90
C GLU A 59 47.83 17.31 21.48
N GLU A 60 48.39 16.18 21.94
CA GLU A 60 47.86 14.84 21.69
C GLU A 60 46.45 14.68 22.28
N GLN A 61 46.22 15.18 23.50
CA GLN A 61 44.88 15.18 24.11
C GLN A 61 43.88 16.01 23.29
N LYS A 62 44.29 17.18 22.77
CA LYS A 62 43.43 18.00 21.90
C LYS A 62 43.12 17.31 20.56
N GLN A 63 44.09 16.66 19.94
CA GLN A 63 43.87 15.92 18.69
C GLN A 63 42.92 14.73 18.90
N VAL A 64 43.04 14.01 20.02
CA VAL A 64 42.11 12.91 20.37
C VAL A 64 40.69 13.44 20.64
N GLU A 65 40.54 14.58 21.32
CA GLU A 65 39.24 15.20 21.54
C GLU A 65 38.59 15.67 20.24
N GLU A 66 39.37 16.30 19.36
CA GLU A 66 38.90 16.73 18.03
C GLU A 66 38.47 15.54 17.18
N GLN A 67 39.25 14.45 17.18
CA GLN A 67 38.91 13.24 16.46
C GLN A 67 37.61 12.60 16.98
N LYS A 68 37.40 12.58 18.30
CA LYS A 68 36.13 12.12 18.91
C LYS A 68 34.95 12.99 18.51
N ARG A 69 35.11 14.32 18.50
CA ARG A 69 34.05 15.25 18.06
C ARG A 69 33.67 15.02 16.59
N LEU A 70 34.65 14.80 15.72
CA LEU A 70 34.40 14.52 14.30
C LEU A 70 33.73 13.15 14.09
N GLU A 71 34.11 12.14 14.88
CA GLU A 71 33.46 10.82 14.83
C GLU A 71 32.00 10.89 15.33
N GLU A 72 31.75 11.62 16.42
CA GLU A 72 30.40 11.86 16.94
C GLU A 72 29.54 12.61 15.92
N GLN A 73 30.08 13.64 15.29
CA GLN A 73 29.39 14.39 14.23
C GLN A 73 29.04 13.50 13.03
N LYS A 74 29.97 12.62 12.59
CA LYS A 74 29.71 11.65 11.52
C LYS A 74 28.63 10.64 11.90
N ARG A 75 28.64 10.13 13.13
CA ARG A 75 27.59 9.22 13.64
C ARG A 75 26.22 9.88 13.65
N LEU A 76 26.14 11.15 14.07
CA LEU A 76 24.88 11.90 14.06
C LEU A 76 24.38 12.17 12.63
N GLU A 77 25.29 12.49 11.70
CA GLU A 77 24.92 12.66 10.29
C GLU A 77 24.45 11.35 9.65
N GLU A 78 25.10 10.23 9.96
CA GLU A 78 24.68 8.89 9.50
C GLU A 78 23.32 8.50 10.07
N GLN A 79 23.07 8.75 11.36
CA GLN A 79 21.76 8.53 11.98
C GLN A 79 20.67 9.38 11.31
N LYS A 80 20.93 10.66 11.05
CA LYS A 80 19.96 11.53 10.35
C LYS A 80 19.66 11.04 8.93
N LYS A 81 20.68 10.61 8.19
CA LYS A 81 20.48 10.02 6.84
C LYS A 81 19.69 8.71 6.90
N ALA A 82 19.95 7.87 7.88
CA ALA A 82 19.20 6.62 8.07
C ALA A 82 17.73 6.89 8.45
N GLU A 83 17.48 7.89 9.30
CA GLU A 83 16.12 8.31 9.67
C GLU A 83 15.37 8.92 8.47
N GLU A 84 16.03 9.79 7.69
CA GLU A 84 15.46 10.36 6.47
C GLU A 84 15.13 9.28 5.44
N GLN A 85 16.01 8.30 5.24
CA GLN A 85 15.75 7.16 4.35
C GLN A 85 14.55 6.33 4.83
N LYS A 86 14.45 6.04 6.12
CA LYS A 86 13.29 5.32 6.67
C LYS A 86 11.99 6.10 6.47
N ARG A 87 12.03 7.43 6.66
CA ARG A 87 10.87 8.29 6.45
C ARG A 87 10.43 8.34 4.99
N LEU A 88 11.38 8.35 4.05
CA LEU A 88 11.09 8.26 2.61
C LEU A 88 10.53 6.88 2.23
N GLU A 89 11.05 5.80 2.80
CA GLU A 89 10.53 4.44 2.57
C GLU A 89 9.09 4.31 3.10
N GLU A 90 8.81 4.83 4.29
CA GLU A 90 7.47 4.86 4.85
C GLU A 90 6.51 5.68 3.99
N GLN A 91 6.92 6.86 3.51
CA GLN A 91 6.12 7.67 2.58
C GLN A 91 5.82 6.92 1.27
N ARG A 92 6.81 6.23 0.69
CA ARG A 92 6.60 5.43 -0.52
C ARG A 92 5.62 4.29 -0.29
N LYS A 93 5.71 3.61 0.86
CA LYS A 93 4.77 2.55 1.22
C LYS A 93 3.35 3.08 1.42
N GLN A 94 3.20 4.23 2.06
CA GLN A 94 1.90 4.89 2.20
C GLN A 94 1.31 5.32 0.85
N GLU A 95 2.13 5.83 -0.08
CA GLU A 95 1.66 6.16 -1.43
C GLU A 95 1.24 4.90 -2.20
N GLU A 96 2.00 3.81 -2.08
CA GLU A 96 1.66 2.52 -2.72
C GLU A 96 0.35 1.96 -2.17
N ASP A 97 0.18 1.94 -0.85
CA ASP A 97 -1.07 1.51 -0.20
C ASP A 97 -2.26 2.39 -0.64
N GLN A 98 -2.05 3.71 -0.77
CA GLN A 98 -3.08 4.63 -1.25
C GLN A 98 -3.46 4.38 -2.71
N ARG A 99 -2.48 4.11 -3.59
CA ARG A 99 -2.73 3.73 -4.99
C ARG A 99 -3.51 2.41 -5.08
N GLN A 100 -3.14 1.41 -4.29
CA GLN A 100 -3.87 0.13 -4.25
C GLN A 100 -5.32 0.31 -3.78
N GLN A 101 -5.55 1.16 -2.77
CA GLN A 101 -6.91 1.50 -2.33
C GLN A 101 -7.71 2.24 -3.41
N GLU A 102 -7.10 3.18 -4.12
CA GLU A 102 -7.76 3.89 -5.22
C GLU A 102 -8.14 2.94 -6.37
N ASP A 103 -7.23 2.04 -6.75
CA ASP A 103 -7.48 1.05 -7.80
C ASP A 103 -8.60 0.07 -7.38
N GLN A 104 -8.59 -0.38 -6.12
CA GLN A 104 -9.65 -1.24 -5.58
C GLN A 104 -11.00 -0.53 -5.56
N LYS A 105 -11.04 0.76 -5.21
CA LYS A 105 -12.26 1.58 -5.26
C LYS A 105 -12.76 1.75 -6.69
N LYS A 106 -11.88 1.99 -7.67
CA LYS A 106 -12.23 2.07 -9.10
C LYS A 106 -12.79 0.75 -9.61
N GLN A 107 -12.20 -0.38 -9.23
CA GLN A 107 -12.71 -1.70 -9.58
C GLN A 107 -14.10 -1.96 -8.98
N GLN A 108 -14.30 -1.58 -7.70
CA GLN A 108 -15.60 -1.70 -7.05
C GLN A 108 -16.67 -0.81 -7.71
N GLU A 109 -16.31 0.42 -8.07
CA GLU A 109 -17.22 1.34 -8.77
C GLU A 109 -17.58 0.81 -10.16
N ALA A 110 -16.60 0.30 -10.92
CA ALA A 110 -16.84 -0.32 -12.22
C ALA A 110 -17.71 -1.58 -12.10
N ALA A 111 -17.51 -2.41 -11.07
CA ALA A 111 -18.36 -3.58 -10.81
C ALA A 111 -19.80 -3.16 -10.48
N ARG A 112 -19.97 -2.13 -9.64
CA ARG A 112 -21.30 -1.59 -9.29
C ARG A 112 -22.01 -0.98 -10.49
N ALA A 113 -21.28 -0.29 -11.37
CA ALA A 113 -21.84 0.26 -12.60
C ALA A 113 -22.34 -0.86 -13.54
N LYS A 114 -21.56 -1.94 -13.71
CA LYS A 114 -21.99 -3.12 -14.48
C LYS A 114 -23.22 -3.80 -13.88
N GLU A 115 -23.28 -3.91 -12.55
CA GLU A 115 -24.45 -4.49 -11.88
C GLU A 115 -25.70 -3.63 -12.07
N GLN A 116 -25.57 -2.30 -11.99
CA GLN A 116 -26.67 -1.38 -12.30
C GLN A 116 -27.15 -1.48 -13.75
N GLU A 117 -26.22 -1.64 -14.70
CA GLU A 117 -26.57 -1.83 -16.11
C GLU A 117 -27.31 -3.15 -16.34
N GLN A 118 -26.87 -4.25 -15.69
CA GLN A 118 -27.57 -5.53 -15.72
C GLN A 118 -28.96 -5.44 -15.07
N GLN A 119 -29.10 -4.79 -13.92
CA GLN A 119 -30.41 -4.59 -13.27
C GLN A 119 -31.36 -3.78 -14.16
N LYS A 120 -30.86 -2.75 -14.86
CA LYS A 120 -31.64 -1.95 -15.81
C LYS A 120 -32.02 -2.74 -17.06
N ALA A 121 -31.19 -3.69 -17.49
CA ALA A 121 -31.51 -4.62 -18.58
C ALA A 121 -32.55 -5.67 -18.17
N THR A 122 -32.49 -6.20 -16.93
CA THR A 122 -33.51 -7.13 -16.41
C THR A 122 -34.86 -6.46 -16.16
N ALA A 123 -34.86 -5.16 -15.79
CA ALA A 123 -36.10 -4.39 -15.65
C ALA A 123 -36.82 -4.14 -16.99
N ASN A 124 -36.09 -4.18 -18.13
CA ASN A 124 -36.65 -4.06 -19.48
C ASN A 124 -36.97 -5.41 -20.15
N THR A 125 -36.67 -6.53 -19.47
CA THR A 125 -37.06 -7.89 -19.87
C THR A 125 -38.05 -8.49 -18.88
N ALA A 126 -38.96 -7.67 -18.36
CA ALA A 126 -40.26 -8.19 -17.98
C ALA A 126 -40.85 -8.83 -19.26
N PRO A 127 -41.34 -10.09 -19.22
CA PRO A 127 -42.12 -10.61 -20.33
C PRO A 127 -43.22 -9.58 -20.59
N GLN A 128 -43.24 -9.00 -21.79
CA GLN A 128 -44.46 -8.40 -22.29
C GLN A 128 -45.48 -9.54 -22.29
N GLN A 129 -46.23 -9.66 -21.19
CA GLN A 129 -47.53 -10.27 -21.21
C GLN A 129 -48.27 -9.50 -22.28
N GLN A 130 -48.29 -10.07 -23.49
CA GLN A 130 -49.26 -9.74 -24.50
C GLN A 130 -50.59 -9.70 -23.76
N ALA A 131 -51.15 -8.49 -23.66
CA ALA A 131 -52.51 -8.32 -23.21
C ALA A 131 -53.37 -9.11 -24.18
N ALA A 132 -53.73 -10.33 -23.77
CA ALA A 132 -54.84 -11.04 -24.37
C ALA A 132 -56.02 -10.06 -24.39
N PRO A 133 -56.82 -10.02 -25.48
CA PRO A 133 -58.00 -9.18 -25.51
C PRO A 133 -58.79 -9.48 -24.23
N LYS A 134 -59.07 -8.44 -23.43
CA LYS A 134 -59.98 -8.54 -22.30
C LYS A 134 -61.31 -8.98 -22.89
N GLN A 135 -61.54 -10.29 -22.94
CA GLN A 135 -62.82 -10.87 -23.26
C GLN A 135 -63.72 -10.46 -22.10
N GLU A 136 -64.52 -9.44 -22.35
CA GLU A 136 -65.53 -8.94 -21.43
C GLU A 136 -66.49 -10.11 -21.15
N LYS A 137 -66.33 -10.72 -19.97
CA LYS A 137 -67.19 -11.83 -19.54
C LYS A 137 -68.61 -11.30 -19.47
N VAL A 138 -69.48 -11.84 -20.31
CA VAL A 138 -70.91 -11.50 -20.30
C VAL A 138 -71.55 -12.30 -19.18
N HIS A 139 -72.18 -11.61 -18.24
CA HIS A 139 -72.77 -12.24 -17.06
C HIS A 139 -74.29 -12.34 -17.21
N PHE A 140 -74.81 -13.57 -17.22
CA PHE A 140 -76.24 -13.85 -17.20
C PHE A 140 -76.69 -14.31 -15.82
N ALA A 141 -77.85 -13.81 -15.37
CA ALA A 141 -78.41 -14.23 -14.08
C ALA A 141 -78.88 -15.69 -14.10
N ASN A 142 -79.35 -16.17 -15.25
CA ASN A 142 -79.82 -17.54 -15.47
C ASN A 142 -79.91 -17.84 -16.98
N CYS A 143 -80.20 -19.09 -17.35
CA CYS A 143 -80.32 -19.46 -18.76
C CYS A 143 -81.50 -18.82 -19.51
N THR A 144 -82.56 -18.38 -18.82
CA THR A 144 -83.64 -17.63 -19.49
C THR A 144 -83.13 -16.29 -20.01
N ASP A 145 -82.32 -15.59 -19.21
CA ASP A 145 -81.67 -14.33 -19.60
C ASP A 145 -80.69 -14.53 -20.76
N ALA A 146 -79.84 -15.57 -20.67
CA ALA A 146 -78.91 -15.94 -21.75
C ALA A 146 -79.65 -16.27 -23.06
N ASN A 147 -80.68 -17.11 -23.00
CA ASN A 147 -81.48 -17.51 -24.16
C ASN A 147 -82.21 -16.32 -24.81
N ASN A 148 -82.76 -15.40 -24.01
CA ASN A 148 -83.38 -14.17 -24.49
C ASN A 148 -82.38 -13.25 -25.20
N ALA A 149 -81.12 -13.24 -24.74
CA ALA A 149 -80.01 -12.55 -25.38
C ALA A 149 -79.42 -13.32 -26.58
N GLY A 150 -79.97 -14.48 -26.92
CA GLY A 150 -79.56 -15.29 -28.07
C GLY A 150 -78.40 -16.26 -27.79
N TYR A 151 -77.99 -16.42 -26.54
CA TYR A 151 -76.93 -17.34 -26.14
C TYR A 151 -77.52 -18.72 -25.83
N TYR A 152 -77.06 -19.72 -26.58
CA TYR A 152 -77.43 -21.13 -26.45
C TYR A 152 -76.18 -21.98 -26.60
N ASP A 153 -76.18 -23.18 -26.01
CA ASP A 153 -75.09 -24.16 -26.17
C ASP A 153 -73.71 -23.55 -25.85
N ILE A 154 -73.62 -22.86 -24.69
CA ILE A 154 -72.48 -22.04 -24.30
C ILE A 154 -71.36 -22.93 -23.77
N THR A 155 -70.22 -22.95 -24.44
CA THR A 155 -69.04 -23.77 -24.09
C THR A 155 -68.05 -23.04 -23.17
N PRO A 156 -67.12 -23.73 -22.47
CA PRO A 156 -66.28 -23.13 -21.44
C PRO A 156 -65.27 -22.08 -21.94
N ASP A 157 -65.00 -22.07 -23.25
CA ASP A 157 -64.20 -21.07 -23.96
C ASP A 157 -65.00 -19.79 -24.30
N SER A 158 -66.32 -19.82 -24.17
CA SER A 158 -67.17 -18.65 -24.40
C SER A 158 -67.10 -17.64 -23.26
N PRO A 159 -67.05 -16.32 -23.54
CA PRO A 159 -67.10 -15.29 -22.50
C PRO A 159 -68.43 -15.26 -21.74
N ALA A 160 -69.46 -15.90 -22.27
CA ALA A 160 -70.78 -16.07 -21.65
C ALA A 160 -70.88 -17.29 -20.72
N TYR A 161 -69.86 -18.16 -20.68
CA TYR A 161 -69.89 -19.35 -19.86
C TYR A 161 -69.72 -19.01 -18.38
N ALA A 162 -70.59 -19.60 -17.56
CA ALA A 162 -70.45 -19.61 -16.13
C ALA A 162 -70.97 -20.93 -15.58
N SER A 163 -70.27 -21.51 -14.61
CA SER A 163 -70.61 -22.82 -14.04
C SER A 163 -72.01 -22.86 -13.42
N HIS A 164 -72.61 -21.73 -13.03
CA HIS A 164 -73.99 -21.67 -12.54
C HIS A 164 -75.06 -21.78 -13.65
N LEU A 165 -74.66 -21.65 -14.91
CA LEU A 165 -75.52 -21.80 -16.09
C LEU A 165 -75.49 -23.24 -16.64
N ASP A 166 -74.52 -24.04 -16.21
CA ASP A 166 -74.31 -25.45 -16.56
C ASP A 166 -74.80 -26.33 -15.39
N ARG A 167 -76.09 -26.67 -15.41
CA ARG A 167 -76.78 -27.30 -14.27
C ARG A 167 -76.34 -28.75 -14.05
N ASP A 168 -75.99 -29.45 -15.12
CA ASP A 168 -75.57 -30.84 -15.16
C ASP A 168 -74.04 -31.00 -15.20
N GLY A 169 -73.29 -29.93 -15.47
CA GLY A 169 -71.84 -29.91 -15.36
C GLY A 169 -71.14 -30.69 -16.48
N ASP A 170 -71.79 -30.81 -17.64
CA ASP A 170 -71.25 -31.55 -18.79
C ASP A 170 -70.35 -30.68 -19.68
N GLY A 171 -70.21 -29.40 -19.33
CA GLY A 171 -69.39 -28.43 -20.05
C GLY A 171 -70.17 -27.61 -21.07
N VAL A 172 -71.51 -27.73 -21.16
CA VAL A 172 -72.34 -26.93 -22.06
C VAL A 172 -73.46 -26.22 -21.28
N ALA A 173 -73.31 -24.91 -21.07
CA ALA A 173 -74.31 -24.10 -20.38
C ALA A 173 -75.48 -23.70 -21.31
N CYS A 174 -76.68 -23.62 -20.72
CA CYS A 174 -77.90 -23.15 -21.40
C CYS A 174 -78.20 -23.87 -22.72
N GLU A 175 -78.11 -25.20 -22.69
CA GLU A 175 -78.42 -26.04 -23.84
C GLU A 175 -79.79 -25.74 -24.43
N ARG A 176 -79.87 -25.66 -25.76
CA ARG A 176 -81.15 -25.53 -26.46
C ARG A 176 -81.84 -26.89 -26.45
N ASN A 177 -82.51 -27.20 -25.34
CA ASN A 177 -83.33 -28.39 -25.12
C ASN A 177 -83.79 -29.09 -26.41
N LYS A 178 -82.97 -30.02 -26.93
CA LYS A 178 -83.43 -31.10 -27.80
C LYS A 178 -83.96 -32.19 -26.89
N GLY A 179 -85.01 -31.86 -26.14
CA GLY A 179 -85.76 -32.77 -25.28
C GLY A 179 -84.95 -33.32 -24.11
N HIS A 180 -85.40 -33.02 -22.89
CA HIS A 180 -85.08 -33.83 -21.73
C HIS A 180 -85.39 -35.31 -22.01
N LYS A 181 -84.39 -36.10 -22.42
CA LYS A 181 -84.46 -37.55 -22.25
C LYS A 181 -84.30 -37.81 -20.76
N LYS A 182 -85.46 -37.98 -20.14
CA LYS A 182 -85.67 -38.50 -18.79
C LYS A 182 -84.54 -39.44 -18.40
N SER A 183 -83.92 -39.15 -17.26
CA SER A 183 -83.09 -40.06 -16.49
C SER A 183 -83.65 -41.48 -16.56
N SER A 184 -82.93 -42.38 -17.22
CA SER A 184 -83.25 -43.81 -17.20
C SER A 184 -83.08 -44.32 -15.77
N LYS A 185 -84.22 -44.56 -15.14
CA LYS A 185 -84.42 -45.40 -13.95
C LYS A 185 -83.58 -46.68 -14.06
N LYS A 186 -82.70 -46.93 -13.09
CA LYS A 186 -82.15 -48.28 -12.84
C LYS A 186 -82.39 -48.60 -11.36
N HIS A 187 -83.41 -49.41 -11.12
CA HIS A 187 -83.53 -50.25 -9.92
C HIS A 187 -83.22 -51.67 -10.38
#